data_AF-A0A0R3MDV3-F1
#
_entry.id   AF-A0A0R3MDV3-F1
#
_cell.length_a   1.000
_cell.length_b   1.000
_cell.length_c   1.000
_cell.angle_alpha   90.00
_cell.angle_beta   90.00
_cell.angle_gamma   90.00
#
_symmetry.space_group_name_H-M   'P 1'
#
loop_
_entity.id
_entity.type
_entity.pdbx_description
1 polymer ?
#
loop_
_entity_poly.entity_id
_entity_poly.type
_entity_poly.pdbx_seq_one_letter_code
_entity_poly.pdbx_strand_id
1 'polypeptide(L)' 'MAPPFEGAVSVIIVVKNLLARKQKLMEQLGVTEDADERAKIGRQLQQIKTALAFLEKTEPKIEE' A
#
# COMPACT_ATOMS: atom_id res chain seq x y z
N MET A 1 -28.32 8.54 12.58
CA MET A 1 -27.76 8.78 11.23
C MET A 1 -26.24 8.71 11.37
N ALA A 2 -25.62 7.53 11.15
CA ALA A 2 -24.15 7.44 11.11
C ALA A 2 -23.69 8.07 9.78
N PRO A 3 -22.60 8.86 9.75
CA PRO A 3 -22.17 9.49 8.51
C PRO A 3 -21.72 8.40 7.52
N PRO A 4 -22.20 8.43 6.26
CA PRO A 4 -21.91 7.37 5.27
C PRO A 4 -20.45 7.36 4.76
N PHE A 5 -19.53 8.10 5.39
CA PHE A 5 -18.20 8.40 4.82
C PHE A 5 -17.00 7.93 5.67
N GLU A 6 -17.18 7.39 6.88
CA GLU A 6 -16.04 6.96 7.73
C GLU A 6 -15.21 5.82 7.11
N GLY A 7 -15.86 4.91 6.35
CA GLY A 7 -15.18 3.81 5.68
C GLY A 7 -14.28 4.26 4.53
N ALA A 8 -14.76 5.18 3.69
CA ALA A 8 -14.02 5.66 2.52
C ALA A 8 -12.79 6.51 2.89
N VAL A 9 -12.91 7.36 3.92
CA VAL A 9 -11.78 8.16 4.42
C VAL A 9 -10.68 7.25 4.98
N SER A 10 -11.05 6.17 5.66
CA SER A 10 -10.10 5.19 6.19
C SER A 10 -9.34 4.46 5.08
N VAL A 11 -10.02 4.05 4.00
CA VAL A 11 -9.37 3.40 2.85
C VAL A 11 -8.37 4.34 2.17
N ILE A 12 -8.74 5.60 1.93
CA ILE A 12 -7.86 6.60 1.31
C ILE A 12 -6.58 6.83 2.13
N ILE A 13 -6.71 6.91 3.47
CA ILE A 13 -5.57 7.08 4.38
C ILE A 13 -4.65 5.85 4.33
N VAL A 14 -5.23 4.65 4.34
CA VAL A 14 -4.47 3.39 4.26
C VAL A 14 -3.74 3.27 2.93
N VAL A 15 -4.39 3.60 1.80
CA VAL A 15 -3.75 3.62 0.47
C VAL A 15 -2.57 4.59 0.44
N LYS A 16 -2.74 5.82 0.94
CA LYS A 16 -1.63 6.80 1.03
C LYS A 16 -0.48 6.30 1.89
N ASN A 17 -0.77 5.66 3.02
CA ASN A 17 0.26 5.10 3.90
C ASN A 17 1.03 3.97 3.23
N LEU A 18 0.33 3.05 2.56
CA LEU A 18 0.93 1.95 1.80
C LEU A 18 1.81 2.47 0.65
N LEU A 19 1.37 3.49 -0.08
CA LEU A 19 2.16 4.13 -1.14
C LEU A 19 3.44 4.78 -0.60
N ALA A 20 3.34 5.52 0.51
CA ALA A 20 4.52 6.11 1.16
C ALA A 20 5.50 5.03 1.62
N ARG A 21 5.00 3.93 2.20
CA ARG A 21 5.83 2.81 2.66
C ARG A 21 6.49 2.06 1.50
N LYS A 22 5.80 1.91 0.36
CA LYS A 22 6.37 1.38 -0.88
C LYS A 22 7.53 2.24 -1.38
N GLN A 23 7.38 3.57 -1.43
CA GLN A 23 8.48 4.45 -1.85
C GLN A 23 9.70 4.30 -0.95
N LYS A 24 9.50 4.37 0.37
CA LYS A 24 10.59 4.21 1.33
C LYS A 24 11.33 2.88 1.19
N LEU A 25 10.61 1.79 0.95
CA LEU A 25 11.22 0.48 0.72
C LEU A 25 11.98 0.41 -0.61
N MET A 26 11.53 1.09 -1.67
CA MET A 26 12.29 1.18 -2.92
C MET A 26 13.58 1.98 -2.76
N GLU A 27 13.55 3.08 -1.99
CA GLU A 27 14.75 3.85 -1.65
C GLU A 27 15.73 3.01 -0.83
N GLN A 28 15.24 2.28 0.18
CA GLN A 28 16.06 1.34 0.96
C GLN A 28 16.68 0.26 0.06
N LEU A 29 15.90 -0.32 -0.87
CA LEU A 29 16.41 -1.33 -1.81
C LEU A 29 17.54 -0.81 -2.70
N GLY A 30 17.57 0.50 -2.98
CA GLY A 30 18.62 1.14 -3.77
C GLY A 30 19.94 1.35 -3.03
N VAL A 31 19.90 1.40 -1.69
CA VAL A 31 21.09 1.61 -0.84
C VAL A 31 21.53 0.35 -0.08
N THR A 32 20.64 -0.65 0.05
CA THR A 32 20.96 -1.92 0.70
C THR A 32 21.83 -2.79 -0.21
N GLU A 33 23.03 -3.12 0.27
CA GLU A 33 23.97 -4.03 -0.42
C GLU A 33 23.74 -5.50 -0.03
N ASP A 34 23.22 -5.74 1.17
CA ASP A 34 22.97 -7.08 1.72
C ASP A 34 21.85 -7.82 0.96
N ALA A 35 22.16 -9.02 0.46
CA ALA A 35 21.26 -9.79 -0.38
C ALA A 35 20.01 -10.28 0.39
N ASP A 36 20.17 -10.63 1.67
CA ASP A 36 19.08 -11.12 2.52
C ASP A 36 18.12 -9.98 2.90
N GLU A 37 18.65 -8.79 3.23
CA GLU A 37 17.88 -7.58 3.45
C GLU A 37 17.15 -7.15 2.18
N ARG A 38 17.81 -7.16 1.01
CA ARG A 38 17.15 -6.89 -0.28
C ARG A 38 16.03 -7.88 -0.56
N ALA A 39 16.22 -9.17 -0.27
CA ALA A 39 15.18 -10.17 -0.42
C ALA A 39 14.00 -9.91 0.52
N LYS A 40 14.26 -9.49 1.76
CA LYS A 40 13.22 -9.11 2.73
C LYS A 40 12.45 -7.87 2.28
N ILE A 41 13.14 -6.83 1.82
CA ILE A 41 12.53 -5.62 1.25
C ILE A 41 11.69 -5.97 0.02
N GLY A 42 12.18 -6.84 -0.86
CA GLY A 42 11.44 -7.35 -2.02
C GLY A 42 10.12 -8.04 -1.64
N ARG A 43 10.15 -8.91 -0.62
CA ARG A 43 8.93 -9.55 -0.07
C ARG A 43 7.94 -8.52 0.49
N GLN A 44 8.43 -7.52 1.21
CA GLN A 44 7.57 -6.45 1.75
C GLN A 44 6.94 -5.60 0.64
N LEU A 45 7.71 -5.26 -0.40
CA LEU A 45 7.21 -4.55 -1.59
C LEU A 45 6.12 -5.35 -2.30
N GLN A 46 6.27 -6.67 -2.41
CA GLN A 46 5.25 -7.54 -3.00
C GLN A 46 3.97 -7.54 -2.16
N GLN A 47 4.07 -7.68 -0.83
CA GLN A 47 2.92 -7.64 0.07
C GLN A 47 2.14 -6.32 -0.04
N ILE A 48 2.85 -5.18 -0.12
CA ILE A 48 2.22 -3.87 -0.27
C ILE A 48 1.52 -3.74 -1.62
N LYS A 49 2.15 -4.18 -2.72
CA LYS A 49 1.52 -4.19 -4.06
C LYS A 49 0.24 -5.02 -4.07
N THR A 50 0.27 -6.21 -3.45
CA THR A 50 -0.91 -7.07 -3.33
C THR A 50 -2.00 -6.38 -2.52
N ALA A 51 -1.67 -5.79 -1.37
CA ALA A 51 -2.63 -5.06 -0.54
C ALA A 51 -3.27 -3.88 -1.29
N LEU A 52 -2.47 -3.10 -2.01
CA LEU A 52 -2.97 -2.01 -2.85
C LEU A 52 -3.90 -2.53 -3.96
N ALA A 53 -3.55 -3.64 -4.62
CA ALA A 53 -4.41 -4.26 -5.64
C ALA A 53 -5.72 -4.80 -5.07
N PHE A 54 -5.74 -5.24 -3.81
CA PHE A 54 -6.99 -5.59 -3.13
C PHE A 54 -7.84 -4.36 -2.82
N LEU A 55 -7.21 -3.27 -2.35
CA LEU A 55 -7.89 -2.01 -2.05
C LEU A 55 -8.49 -1.37 -3.31
N GLU A 56 -7.75 -1.35 -4.42
CA GLU A 56 -8.25 -0.88 -5.74
C GLU A 56 -9.45 -1.70 -6.23
N LYS A 57 -9.49 -3.01 -5.94
CA LYS A 57 -10.63 -3.87 -6.26
C LYS A 57 -11.81 -3.75 -5.28
N THR A 58 -11.56 -3.24 -4.08
CA THR A 58 -12.60 -2.99 -3.06
C THR A 58 -13.07 -1.55 -3.02
N GLU A 59 -12.47 -0.64 -3.80
CA GLU A 59 -13.16 0.57 -4.17
C GLU A 59 -14.48 0.15 -4.83
N PRO A 60 -15.64 0.48 -4.23
CA PRO A 60 -16.86 0.36 -4.98
C PRO A 60 -16.63 1.25 -6.20
N LYS A 61 -16.69 0.68 -7.40
CA LYS A 61 -17.02 1.49 -8.56
C LYS A 61 -18.30 2.20 -8.16
N ILE A 62 -18.19 3.47 -7.79
CA ILE A 62 -19.33 4.36 -7.80
C ILE A 62 -19.58 4.49 -9.29
N GLU A 63 -20.33 3.53 -9.84
CA GLU A 63 -20.96 3.66 -11.15
C GLU A 63 -21.88 4.87 -11.01
N GLU A 64 -21.43 5.99 -11.61
CA GLU A 64 -22.25 7.18 -11.86
C GLU A 64 -23.25 6.88 -12.99
#